data_AF-A0A1I6FIP3-F1
#
_entry.id   AF-A0A1I6FIP3-F1
#
_cell.length_a   1.000
_cell.length_b   1.000
_cell.length_c   1.000
_cell.angle_alpha   90.00
_cell.angle_beta   90.00
_cell.angle_gamma   90.00
#
_symmetry.space_group_name_H-M   'P 1'
#
loop_
_entity.id
_entity.type
_entity.pdbx_description
1 polymer ?
#
loop_
_entity_poly.entity_id
_entity_poly.type
_entity_poly.pdbx_seq_one_letter_code
_entity_poly.pdbx_strand_id
1 'polypeptide(L)'
;MKALDYALRVTRELGLSGESSCIDRQKPLRMYIAVDGRLPGRPDHDVALLWTERHGWAIAAEDGADLTVVAHLGGAVEPPPHAVARWVRGLLTDQWPAHEMDRPLDRRAG
;
A
#
# COMPACT_ATOMS: atom_id res chain seq x y z
N MET A 1 9.94 -4.76 16.28
CA MET A 1 9.32 -5.88 15.54
C MET A 1 10.08 -6.03 14.23
N LYS A 2 10.34 -7.23 13.71
CA LYS A 2 10.92 -7.31 12.37
C LYS A 2 9.84 -6.86 11.38
N ALA A 3 10.20 -6.06 10.41
CA ALA A 3 9.27 -5.53 9.42
C ALA A 3 8.49 -6.66 8.69
N LEU A 4 9.08 -7.86 8.53
CA LEU A 4 8.35 -9.05 8.08
C LEU A 4 7.16 -9.43 8.98
N ASP A 5 7.36 -9.46 10.30
CA ASP A 5 6.30 -9.78 11.26
C ASP A 5 5.21 -8.71 11.24
N TYR A 6 5.59 -7.46 11.00
CA TYR A 6 4.67 -6.35 10.83
C TYR A 6 3.82 -6.53 9.56
N ALA A 7 4.46 -6.83 8.42
CA ALA A 7 3.78 -7.09 7.15
C ALA A 7 2.75 -8.21 7.28
N LEU A 8 3.12 -9.32 7.94
CA LEU A 8 2.23 -10.45 8.17
C LEU A 8 1.03 -10.08 9.05
N ARG A 9 1.19 -9.13 9.98
CA ARG A 9 0.05 -8.63 10.76
C ARG A 9 -0.86 -7.77 9.89
N VAL A 10 -0.31 -6.94 9.01
CA VAL A 10 -1.09 -6.12 8.07
C VAL A 10 -1.86 -6.99 7.07
N THR A 11 -1.24 -8.02 6.48
CA THR A 11 -1.93 -8.94 5.56
C THR A 11 -3.08 -9.67 6.25
N ARG A 12 -2.87 -10.12 7.50
CA ARG A 12 -3.93 -10.74 8.31
C ARG A 12 -5.09 -9.79 8.61
N GLU A 13 -4.80 -8.54 8.96
CA GLU A 13 -5.84 -7.53 9.21
C GLU A 13 -6.63 -7.19 7.93
N LEU A 14 -5.99 -7.28 6.76
CA LEU A 14 -6.65 -7.12 5.47
C LEU A 14 -7.51 -8.34 5.08
N GLY A 15 -7.32 -9.50 5.73
CA GLY A 15 -8.01 -10.74 5.41
C GLY A 15 -7.37 -11.51 4.25
N LEU A 16 -6.14 -11.15 3.87
CA LEU A 16 -5.42 -11.78 2.76
C LEU A 16 -4.73 -13.05 3.24
N SER A 17 -5.01 -14.19 2.60
CA SER A 17 -4.40 -15.47 2.92
C SER A 17 -3.04 -15.60 2.23
N GLY A 18 -1.99 -14.99 2.80
CA GLY A 18 -0.57 -15.39 2.74
C GLY A 18 0.18 -15.45 1.39
N GLU A 19 -0.46 -15.76 0.27
CA GLU A 19 0.16 -16.09 -1.02
C GLU A 19 0.45 -14.86 -1.89
N SER A 20 -0.07 -13.68 -1.53
CA SER A 20 -0.04 -12.47 -2.38
C SER A 20 0.89 -11.36 -1.86
N SER A 21 2.02 -11.71 -1.22
CA SER A 21 3.00 -10.72 -0.77
C SER A 21 4.42 -11.03 -1.25
N CYS A 22 5.10 -10.01 -1.79
CA CYS A 22 6.50 -10.05 -2.18
C CYS A 22 7.31 -9.11 -1.29
N ILE A 23 8.45 -9.57 -0.77
CA ILE A 23 9.30 -8.79 0.13
C ILE A 23 10.72 -8.77 -0.44
N ASP A 24 11.17 -7.59 -0.83
CA ASP A 24 12.55 -7.35 -1.20
C ASP A 24 13.34 -6.94 0.04
N ARG A 25 14.19 -7.87 0.50
CA ARG A 25 15.00 -7.73 1.71
C ARG A 25 16.27 -6.89 1.53
N GLN A 26 16.54 -6.39 0.31
CA GLN A 26 17.61 -5.41 0.10
C GLN A 26 17.26 -4.10 0.78
N LYS A 27 18.26 -3.36 1.27
CA LYS A 27 18.02 -2.05 1.88
C LYS A 27 17.84 -0.96 0.81
N PRO A 28 16.84 -0.07 0.93
CA PRO A 28 15.80 -0.04 1.97
C PRO A 28 14.78 -1.17 1.78
N LEU A 29 14.32 -1.76 2.89
CA LEU A 29 13.36 -2.86 2.84
C LEU A 29 12.09 -2.39 2.12
N ARG A 30 11.66 -3.17 1.12
CA ARG A 30 10.46 -2.91 0.33
C ARG A 30 9.47 -4.06 0.49
N MET A 31 8.22 -3.72 0.70
CA MET A 31 7.12 -4.69 0.71
C MET A 31 6.13 -4.34 -0.36
N TYR A 32 5.63 -5.39 -0.99
CA TYR A 32 4.54 -5.37 -1.94
C TYR A 32 3.51 -6.39 -1.46
N ILE A 33 2.24 -5.97 -1.38
CA ILE A 33 1.12 -6.83 -1.02
C ILE A 33 0.02 -6.55 -2.05
N ALA A 34 -0.38 -7.55 -2.83
CA ALA A 34 -1.55 -7.40 -3.68
C ALA A 34 -2.81 -7.40 -2.81
N VAL A 35 -3.72 -6.48 -3.08
CA VAL A 35 -4.95 -6.27 -2.34
C VAL A 35 -6.13 -6.57 -3.24
N ASP A 36 -7.01 -7.46 -2.78
CA ASP A 36 -8.27 -7.72 -3.48
C ASP A 36 -9.17 -6.49 -3.45
N GLY A 37 -9.66 -6.09 -4.61
CA GLY A 37 -10.56 -4.95 -4.78
C GLY A 37 -10.15 -4.05 -5.94
N ARG A 38 -10.88 -2.95 -6.08
CA ARG A 38 -10.64 -1.92 -7.09
C ARG A 38 -10.79 -0.56 -6.47
N LEU A 39 -9.99 0.39 -6.96
CA LEU A 39 -10.17 1.79 -6.59
C LEU A 39 -11.29 2.39 -7.45
N PRO A 40 -12.24 3.15 -6.88
CA PRO A 40 -13.34 3.75 -7.63
C PRO A 40 -12.91 4.57 -8.87
N GLY A 41 -11.79 5.30 -8.75
CA GLY A 41 -11.21 6.06 -9.86
C GLY A 41 -10.35 5.26 -10.84
N ARG A 42 -10.10 3.97 -10.58
CA ARG A 42 -9.28 3.06 -11.39
C ARG A 42 -9.86 1.63 -11.34
N PRO A 43 -11.09 1.41 -11.87
CA PRO A 43 -11.81 0.15 -11.71
C PRO A 43 -11.19 -1.04 -12.48
N ASP A 44 -10.38 -0.75 -13.49
CA ASP A 44 -9.77 -1.78 -14.35
C ASP A 44 -8.36 -2.20 -13.88
N HIS A 45 -7.84 -1.58 -12.83
CA HIS A 45 -6.48 -1.80 -12.34
C HIS A 45 -6.48 -2.62 -11.05
N ASP A 46 -5.56 -3.58 -10.96
CA ASP A 46 -5.26 -4.25 -9.70
C ASP A 46 -4.65 -3.26 -8.70
N VAL A 47 -4.76 -3.59 -7.41
CA VAL A 47 -4.35 -2.69 -6.33
C VAL A 47 -3.25 -3.36 -5.53
N ALA A 48 -2.19 -2.61 -5.26
CA ALA A 48 -1.07 -3.03 -4.46
C ALA A 48 -0.85 -2.09 -3.28
N LEU A 49 -0.48 -2.67 -2.15
CA LEU A 49 -0.04 -1.96 -0.98
C LEU A 49 1.50 -2.05 -0.90
N LEU A 50 2.14 -0.90 -0.88
CA LEU A 50 3.58 -0.72 -0.87
C LEU A 50 4.04 -0.21 0.49
N TRP A 51 5.17 -0.68 0.97
CA TRP A 51 5.80 -0.12 2.16
C TRP A 51 7.31 0.03 2.02
N THR A 52 7.83 1.10 2.60
CA THR A 52 9.27 1.27 2.81
C THR A 52 9.54 1.80 4.21
N GLU A 53 10.70 1.46 4.76
CA GLU A 53 11.19 1.99 6.06
C GLU A 53 11.30 3.52 6.08
N ARG A 54 11.35 4.18 4.92
CA ARG A 54 11.51 5.64 4.81
C ARG A 54 10.19 6.39 4.64
N HIS A 55 9.24 5.80 3.91
CA HIS A 55 8.03 6.49 3.47
C HIS A 55 6.74 5.89 4.05
N GLY A 56 6.83 4.79 4.80
CA GLY A 56 5.64 4.12 5.33
C GLY A 56 4.82 3.48 4.22
N TRP A 57 3.49 3.44 4.43
CA TRP A 57 2.56 2.77 3.53
C TRP A 57 2.07 3.68 2.40
N ALA A 58 1.96 3.11 1.20
CA ALA A 58 1.32 3.69 0.03
C ALA A 58 0.44 2.66 -0.65
N ILE A 59 -0.64 3.11 -1.28
CA ILE A 59 -1.48 2.28 -2.14
C ILE A 59 -1.22 2.68 -3.58
N ALA A 60 -1.06 1.70 -4.45
CA ALA A 60 -0.78 1.89 -5.86
C ALA A 60 -1.80 1.12 -6.69
N ALA A 61 -2.12 1.68 -7.86
CA ALA A 61 -2.79 0.94 -8.92
C ALA A 61 -1.72 0.34 -9.84
N GLU A 62 -1.93 -0.91 -10.24
CA GLU A 62 -1.04 -1.68 -11.11
C GLU A 62 -1.59 -1.68 -12.54
N ASP A 63 -0.73 -1.32 -13.49
CA ASP A 63 -0.99 -1.37 -14.92
C ASP A 63 0.12 -2.18 -15.60
N GLY A 64 -0.11 -3.48 -15.78
CA GLY A 64 0.91 -4.41 -16.25
C GLY A 64 2.11 -4.46 -15.29
N ALA A 65 3.25 -3.91 -15.71
CA ALA A 65 4.47 -3.87 -14.89
C ALA A 65 4.65 -2.53 -14.13
N ASP A 66 3.79 -1.54 -14.40
CA ASP A 66 3.91 -0.21 -13.83
C ASP A 66 3.03 -0.04 -12.59
N LEU A 67 3.59 0.56 -11.55
CA LEU A 67 2.88 0.91 -10.32
C LEU A 67 2.72 2.42 -10.22
N THR A 68 1.49 2.89 -10.13
CA THR A 68 1.18 4.30 -9.88
C THR A 68 0.67 4.47 -8.46
N VAL A 69 1.43 5.17 -7.60
CA VAL A 69 0.98 5.50 -6.25
C VAL A 69 -0.23 6.44 -6.33
N VAL A 70 -1.30 6.07 -5.63
CA VAL A 70 -2.57 6.81 -5.57
C VAL A 70 -2.66 7.62 -4.27
N ALA A 71 -2.19 7.05 -3.16
CA ALA A 71 -2.21 7.73 -1.87
C ALA A 71 -1.14 7.16 -0.92
N HIS A 72 -0.69 8.01 0.00
CA HIS A 72 0.14 7.63 1.14
C HIS A 72 -0.70 7.62 2.41
N LEU A 73 -0.39 6.70 3.32
CA LEU A 73 -0.88 6.77 4.69
C LEU A 73 0.03 7.72 5.48
N GLY A 74 -0.46 8.92 5.76
CA GLY A 74 0.24 9.90 6.59
C GLY A 74 0.50 9.40 8.01
N GLY A 75 1.49 10.00 8.68
CA GLY A 75 1.82 9.72 10.08
C GLY A 75 3.03 8.80 10.26
N ALA A 76 2.88 7.79 11.11
CA ALA A 76 3.97 6.87 11.44
C ALA A 76 4.36 5.99 10.24
N VAL A 77 5.64 5.61 10.13
CA VAL A 77 6.10 4.62 9.13
C VAL A 77 5.49 3.24 9.41
N GLU A 78 5.36 2.87 10.68
CA GLU A 78 4.74 1.62 11.14
C GLU A 78 3.51 1.92 12.01
N PRO A 79 2.38 2.36 11.43
CA PRO A 79 1.14 2.56 12.18
C PRO A 79 0.60 1.21 12.70
N PRO A 80 -0.40 1.20 13.60
CA PRO A 80 -1.05 -0.04 13.99
C PRO A 80 -1.62 -0.78 12.77
N PRO A 81 -1.45 -2.12 12.64
CA PRO A 81 -1.91 -2.87 11.46
C PRO A 81 -3.40 -2.67 11.11
N HIS A 82 -4.26 -2.57 12.11
CA HIS A 82 -5.69 -2.30 11.92
C HIS A 82 -5.96 -0.91 11.32
N ALA A 83 -5.10 0.08 11.55
CA ALA A 83 -5.22 1.41 10.97
C ALA A 83 -4.90 1.38 9.47
N VAL A 84 -3.88 0.61 9.07
CA VAL A 84 -3.57 0.36 7.66
C VAL A 84 -4.75 -0.32 6.97
N ALA A 85 -5.28 -1.39 7.57
CA ALA A 85 -6.39 -2.13 6.98
C ALA A 85 -7.68 -1.28 6.86
N ARG A 86 -7.98 -0.46 7.88
CA ARG A 86 -9.11 0.48 7.83
C ARG A 86 -8.93 1.53 6.73
N TRP A 87 -7.72 2.06 6.57
CA TRP A 87 -7.40 3.04 5.54
C TRP A 87 -7.55 2.45 4.13
N VAL A 88 -6.98 1.27 3.87
CA VAL A 88 -7.12 0.56 2.58
C VAL A 88 -8.58 0.30 2.25
N ARG A 89 -9.35 -0.29 3.18
CA ARG A 89 -10.78 -0.52 2.98
C ARG A 89 -11.53 0.77 2.68
N GLY A 90 -11.13 1.86 3.34
CA GLY A 90 -11.72 3.17 3.13
C GLY A 90 -11.52 3.73 1.71
N LEU A 91 -10.37 3.46 1.11
CA LEU A 91 -10.09 3.86 -0.28
C LEU A 91 -10.81 2.98 -1.30
N LEU A 92 -10.96 1.68 -1.02
CA LEU A 92 -11.68 0.76 -1.91
C LEU A 92 -13.19 1.03 -1.95
N THR A 93 -13.76 1.61 -0.90
CA THR A 93 -15.21 1.93 -0.82
C THR A 93 -15.53 3.41 -1.00
N ASP A 94 -14.57 4.22 -1.50
CA ASP A 94 -14.70 5.67 -1.72
C ASP A 94 -15.02 6.50 -0.45
N GLN A 95 -14.83 5.92 0.74
CA GLN A 95 -15.19 6.55 2.02
C GLN A 95 -14.02 7.30 2.68
N TRP A 96 -12.85 7.39 2.03
CA TRP A 96 -11.71 8.15 2.53
C TRP A 96 -11.64 9.52 1.85
N PRO A 97 -11.58 10.64 2.59
CA PRO A 97 -11.53 11.96 1.98
C PRO A 97 -10.26 12.12 1.14
N ALA A 98 -10.45 12.43 -0.14
CA ALA A 98 -9.43 12.60 -1.18
C ALA A 98 -8.36 13.70 -0.93
N HIS A 99 -8.26 14.25 0.28
CA HIS A 99 -7.51 15.48 0.58
C HIS A 99 -5.97 15.34 0.49
N GLU A 100 -5.41 14.13 0.40
CA GLU A 100 -3.96 13.92 0.23
C GLU A 100 -3.57 13.32 -1.15
N MET A 101 -4.48 13.32 -2.14
CA MET A 101 -4.24 12.68 -3.46
C MET A 101 -3.41 13.51 -4.45
N ASP A 102 -3.07 14.76 -4.14
CA ASP A 102 -2.54 15.71 -5.14
C ASP A 102 -1.07 16.13 -4.91
N ARG A 103 -0.20 15.17 -4.59
CA ARG A 103 1.25 15.37 -4.80
C ARG A 103 1.77 14.40 -5.86
N PRO A 104 2.06 14.87 -7.08
CA PRO A 104 2.88 14.10 -8.00
C PRO A 104 4.25 13.93 -7.34
N LEU A 105 4.60 12.71 -6.94
CA LEU A 105 5.96 12.41 -6.53
C LEU A 105 6.80 12.27 -7.79
N ASP A 106 7.73 13.19 -7.91
CA ASP A 106 8.63 13.39 -9.04
C ASP A 106 9.23 12.08 -9.58
N ARG A 107 9.04 11.91 -10.89
CA ARG A 107 9.87 11.09 -11.77
C ARG A 107 11.35 11.44 -11.57
N ARG A 108 12.12 10.60 -10.87
CA ARG A 108 13.58 10.42 -11.12
C ARG A 108 14.06 9.03 -10.68
N ALA A 109 14.35 8.17 -11.65
CA ALA A 109 15.47 7.24 -11.56
C ALA A 109 16.32 7.51 -12.82
N GLY A 110 17.41 8.25 -12.61
CA GLY A 110 18.61 8.19 -13.44
C GLY A 110 19.62 7.27 -12.80
#